data_AF-A0A519HD09-F1
#
_entry.id   AF-A0A519HD09-F1
#
_cell.length_a   1.000
_cell.length_b   1.000
_cell.length_c   1.000
_cell.angle_alpha   90.00
_cell.angle_beta   90.00
_cell.angle_gamma   90.00
#
_symmetry.space_group_name_H-M   'P 1'
#
loop_
_entity.id
_entity.type
_entity.pdbx_description
1 polymer ?
#
loop_
_entity_poly.entity_id
_entity_poly.type
_entity_poly.pdbx_seq_one_letter_code
_entity_poly.pdbx_strand_id
1 'polypeptide(L)' 'MAYDLAAAPELAEVIAMERECCAFLDFELRMHADAVELVIDGPRQEGADTQWLFFQFLPEPQAPGVGAECACCRG' A
#
# COMPACT_ATOMS: atom_id res chain seq x y z
N MET A 1 -1.53 -8.35 -1.79
CA MET A 1 -0.33 -7.73 -2.44
C MET A 1 0.82 -8.70 -2.26
N ALA A 2 1.58 -9.06 -3.31
CA ALA A 2 2.53 -10.19 -3.26
C ALA A 2 3.99 -9.73 -3.19
N TYR A 3 4.79 -10.40 -2.37
CA TYR A 3 6.20 -10.17 -2.11
C TYR A 3 7.02 -11.45 -2.31
N ASP A 4 8.33 -11.33 -2.46
CA ASP A 4 9.25 -12.47 -2.46
C ASP A 4 9.23 -13.20 -1.10
N LEU A 5 9.43 -14.51 -1.11
CA LEU A 5 9.46 -15.34 0.11
C LEU A 5 10.51 -14.87 1.12
N ALA A 6 11.64 -14.32 0.66
CA ALA A 6 12.69 -13.81 1.53
C ALA A 6 12.24 -12.60 2.37
N ALA A 7 11.17 -11.90 1.97
CA ALA A 7 10.61 -10.77 2.70
C ALA A 7 9.68 -11.18 3.86
N ALA A 8 9.31 -12.46 3.99
CA ALA A 8 8.40 -12.93 5.02
C ALA A 8 8.78 -12.55 6.47
N PRO A 9 10.04 -12.69 6.94
CA PRO A 9 10.41 -12.28 8.30
C PRO A 9 10.29 -10.77 8.51
N GLU A 10 10.71 -9.97 7.53
CA GLU A 10 10.61 -8.51 7.59
C GLU A 10 9.14 -8.06 7.64
N LEU A 11 8.28 -8.64 6.80
CA LEU A 11 6.85 -8.37 6.81
C LEU A 11 6.20 -8.69 8.16
N ALA A 12 6.64 -9.75 8.84
CA ALA A 12 6.13 -10.09 10.16
C ALA A 12 6.49 -9.02 11.22
N GLU A 13 7.70 -8.45 11.16
CA GLU A 13 8.11 -7.36 12.04
C GLU A 13 7.32 -6.08 11.76
N VAL A 14 7.15 -5.72 10.49
CA VAL A 14 6.33 -4.56 10.10
C VAL A 14 4.90 -4.70 10.61
N ILE A 15 4.28 -5.86 10.42
CA ILE A 15 2.91 -6.10 10.90
C ILE A 15 2.84 -6.02 12.42
N ALA A 16 3.85 -6.48 13.15
CA ALA A 16 3.88 -6.38 14.60
C ALA A 16 3.85 -4.91 15.06
N MET A 17 4.66 -4.05 14.42
CA MET A 17 4.69 -2.61 14.69
C MET A 17 3.37 -1.93 14.28
N GLU A 18 2.85 -2.28 13.10
CA GLU A 18 1.59 -1.71 12.61
C GLU A 18 0.40 -2.08 13.49
N ARG A 19 0.40 -3.25 14.13
CA ARG A 19 -0.65 -3.62 15.10
C ARG A 19 -0.67 -2.71 16.33
N GLU A 20 0.42 -2.02 16.66
CA GLU A 20 0.46 -1.05 17.77
C GLU A 20 -0.22 0.28 17.41
N CYS A 21 -0.03 0.77 16.18
CA CYS A 21 -0.56 2.06 15.71
C CYS A 21 -1.90 1.95 14.97
N CYS A 22 -2.14 0.82 14.30
CA CYS A 22 -3.23 0.57 13.37
C CYS A 22 -4.08 -0.63 13.82
N ALA A 23 -4.37 -0.74 15.11
CA ALA A 23 -5.12 -1.87 15.71
C ALA A 23 -6.53 -2.09 15.14
N PHE A 24 -7.06 -1.17 14.35
CA PHE A 24 -8.35 -1.28 13.65
C PHE A 24 -8.25 -2.04 12.31
N LEU A 25 -7.03 -2.30 11.82
CA LEU A 25 -6.78 -3.09 10.62
C LEU A 25 -6.49 -4.55 11.01
N ASP A 26 -6.93 -5.47 10.15
CA ASP A 26 -6.56 -6.87 10.21
C ASP A 26 -5.45 -7.15 9.20
N PHE A 27 -4.44 -7.91 9.62
CA PHE A 27 -3.26 -8.22 8.82
C PHE A 27 -3.07 -9.74 8.77
N GLU A 28 -3.04 -10.30 7.57
CA GLU A 28 -2.82 -11.72 7.31
C GLU A 28 -1.66 -11.91 6.33
N LEU A 29 -0.73 -12.80 6.67
CA LEU A 29 0.32 -13.28 5.76
C LEU A 29 -0.04 -14.68 5.26
N ARG A 30 -0.22 -14.80 3.94
CA ARG A 30 -0.47 -16.07 3.26
C ARG A 30 0.78 -16.52 2.54
N MET A 31 1.29 -17.68 2.93
CA MET A 31 2.44 -18.30 2.28
C MET A 31 2.00 -19.06 1.03
N HIS A 32 2.56 -18.70 -0.12
CA HIS A 32 2.40 -19.43 -1.38
C HIS A 32 3.72 -20.13 -1.74
N ALA A 33 3.73 -20.87 -2.86
CA ALA A 33 4.89 -21.67 -3.26
C ALA A 33 6.11 -20.82 -3.67
N ASP A 34 5.88 -19.63 -4.20
CA ASP A 34 6.87 -18.74 -4.80
C ASP A 34 6.81 -17.31 -4.26
N ALA A 35 5.84 -17.02 -3.39
CA ALA A 35 5.61 -15.68 -2.86
C ALA A 35 4.98 -15.72 -1.48
N VAL A 36 5.05 -14.59 -0.79
CA VAL A 36 4.22 -14.30 0.37
C VAL A 36 3.23 -13.21 0.00
N GLU A 37 1.96 -13.43 0.33
CA GLU A 37 0.91 -12.44 0.13
C GLU A 37 0.56 -11.79 1.45
N LEU A 38 0.66 -10.46 1.50
CA LEU A 38 0.11 -9.66 2.57
C LEU A 38 -1.30 -9.21 2.20
N VAL A 39 -2.24 -9.53 3.08
CA VAL A 39 -3.62 -9.07 3.04
C VAL A 39 -3.82 -8.12 4.22
N ILE A 40 -4.34 -6.93 3.92
CA ILE A 40 -4.68 -5.91 4.91
C ILE A 40 -6.16 -5.61 4.72
N ASP A 41 -6.95 -5.97 5.72
CA ASP A 41 -8.38 -5.71 5.77
C ASP A 41 -8.67 -4.66 6.83
N GLY A 42 -9.81 -3.99 6.71
CA GLY A 42 -10.20 -2.95 7.66
C GLY A 42 -11.70 -2.71 7.65
N PRO A 43 -12.22 -1.99 8.66
CA PRO A 43 -13.62 -1.59 8.66
C PRO A 43 -13.94 -0.85 7.37
N ARG A 44 -15.05 -1.23 6.73
CA ARG A 44 -15.54 -0.58 5.53
C ARG A 44 -15.96 0.85 5.90
N GLN A 45 -15.02 1.78 5.80
CA GLN A 45 -15.30 3.20 5.98
C GLN A 45 -16.19 3.63 4.81
N GLU A 46 -17.39 4.11 5.10
CA GLU A 46 -18.32 4.65 4.10
C GLU A 46 -17.77 5.98 3.56
N GLY A 47 -16.73 5.90 2.74
CA GLY A 47 -16.32 6.88 1.74
C GLY A 47 -15.80 8.24 2.20
N ALA A 48 -16.25 8.83 3.30
CA ALA A 48 -16.01 10.26 3.56
C ALA A 48 -14.71 10.53 4.32
N ASP A 49 -14.41 9.74 5.36
CA ASP A 49 -13.33 10.07 6.30
C ASP A 49 -11.94 9.65 5.80
N THR A 50 -11.84 8.55 5.04
CA THR A 50 -10.56 8.07 4.48
C THR A 50 -10.12 8.87 3.27
N GLN A 51 -11.05 9.37 2.44
CA GLN A 51 -10.70 10.20 1.28
C GLN A 51 -9.93 11.45 1.69
N TRP A 52 -10.27 12.06 2.83
CA TRP A 52 -9.54 13.21 3.37
C TRP A 52 -8.10 12.84 3.78
N LEU A 53 -7.90 11.68 4.41
CA LEU A 53 -6.57 11.18 4.78
C LEU A 53 -5.66 10.93 3.57
N PHE A 54 -6.24 10.53 2.43
CA PHE A 54 -5.50 10.28 1.20
C PHE A 54 -5.44 11.50 0.26
N PHE A 55 -6.13 12.59 0.57
CA PHE A 55 -6.28 13.74 -0.32
C PHE A 55 -4.92 14.33 -0.73
N GLN A 56 -3.96 14.45 0.19
CA GLN A 56 -2.62 14.96 -0.15
C GLN A 56 -1.77 14.01 -1.01
N PHE A 57 -2.18 12.74 -1.14
CA PHE A 57 -1.48 11.74 -1.94
C PHE A 57 -2.17 11.43 -3.26
N LEU A 58 -3.39 11.96 -3.47
CA LEU A 58 -4.06 11.84 -4.75
C LEU A 58 -3.37 12.76 -5.76
N PRO A 59 -3.02 12.25 -6.96
CA PRO A 59 -2.49 13.10 -8.01
C PRO A 59 -3.53 14.18 -8.33
N GLU A 60 -3.10 15.44 -8.37
CA GLU A 60 -3.95 16.52 -8.83
C GLU A 60 -4.54 16.13 -10.19
N PRO A 61 -5.85 16.36 -10.45
CA PRO A 61 -6.45 16.03 -11.73
C PRO A 61 -5.74 16.84 -12.82
N GLN A 62 -4.78 16.19 -13.44
CA GLN A 62 -3.93 16.73 -14.48
C GLN A 62 -4.81 17.23 -15.63
N ALA A 63 -4.82 18.56 -15.79
CA ALA A 63 -5.40 19.22 -16.95
C ALA A 63 -4.82 18.59 -18.23
N PRO A 64 -5.63 18.40 -19.29
CA PRO A 64 -5.19 17.62 -20.44
C PRO A 64 -4.06 18.33 -21.19
N GLY A 65 -2.89 17.70 -21.18
CA GLY A 65 -1.94 17.65 -22.30
C GLY A 65 -0.94 18.80 -22.43
N VAL A 66 0.26 18.60 -21.88
CA VAL A 66 1.52 18.93 -22.57
C VAL A 66 2.49 17.77 -22.30
N GLY A 67 3.07 17.22 -23.38
CA GLY A 67 3.80 15.95 -23.36
C GLY A 67 4.88 15.87 -22.28
N ALA A 68 4.75 14.88 -21.41
CA ALA A 68 5.75 14.54 -20.41
C ALA A 68 6.87 13.74 -21.09
N GLU A 69 7.97 14.42 -21.44
CA GLU A 69 9.25 13.74 -21.57
C GLU A 69 9.62 13.13 -20.22
N CYS A 70 9.72 11.80 -20.14
CA CYS A 70 10.09 11.10 -18.92
C CYS A 70 11.55 11.43 -18.53
N ALA A 71 11.78 11.74 -17.25
CA ALA A 71 13.11 11.99 -16.70
C ALA A 71 14.06 10.78 -16.82
N CYS A 72 13.54 9.55 -16.99
CA CYS A 72 14.33 8.35 -17.26
C CYS A 72 15.01 8.34 -18.63
N CYS A 73 14.59 9.19 -19.58
CA CYS A 73 15.17 9.26 -20.92
C CYS A 73 16.35 10.24 -21.03
N ARG A 74 16.79 10.84 -19.92
CA ARG A 74 17.97 11.74 -19.86
C ARG A 74 19.19 11.12 -19.15
N GLY A 75 19.15 9.82 -18.82
CA GLY A 75 20.24 9.10 -18.14
C GLY A 75 20.95 8.12 -19.04
#